data_AF-A0A950F6J3-F1
#
_entry.id   AF-A0A950F6J3-F1
#
_cell.length_a   1.000
_cell.length_b   1.000
_cell.length_c   1.000
_cell.angle_alpha   90.00
_cell.angle_beta   90.00
_cell.angle_gamma   90.00
#
_symmetry.space_group_name_H-M   'P 1'
#
loop_
_entity.id
_entity.type
_entity.pdbx_description
1 polymer ?
#
loop_
_entity_poly.entity_id
_entity_poly.type
_entity_poly.pdbx_seq_one_letter_code
_entity_poly.pdbx_strand_id
1 'polypeptide(L)'
;MPASPLQPIVIWLGRVGDMILLSALLGILHRRYGAPCHVIGAGAWPAELYAAHGDVARVSCLHRYTAFLFDPAWWRTLHLLRASRTDPVYVCEYDPRKLARVRRLLRFAGVDPRRCLFITEDAAFKPSAA
;
A
#
# COMPACT_ATOMS: atom_id res chain seq x y z
N MET A 1 7.34 25.77 -11.47
CA MET A 1 7.85 24.40 -11.72
C MET A 1 6.77 23.43 -11.31
N PRO A 2 6.33 22.48 -12.16
CA PRO A 2 5.42 21.44 -11.71
C PRO A 2 6.12 20.63 -10.62
N ALA A 3 5.42 20.33 -9.52
CA ALA A 3 5.94 19.45 -8.49
C ALA A 3 6.31 18.10 -9.12
N SER A 4 7.45 17.53 -8.73
CA SER A 4 7.86 16.21 -9.23
C SER A 4 6.80 15.18 -8.89
N PRO A 5 6.41 14.30 -9.84
CA PRO A 5 5.46 13.23 -9.56
C PRO A 5 5.96 12.37 -8.40
N LEU A 6 5.05 12.03 -7.48
CA LEU A 6 5.32 11.12 -6.37
C LEU A 6 4.63 9.80 -6.64
N GLN A 7 5.28 8.68 -6.34
CA GLN A 7 4.71 7.35 -6.54
C GLN A 7 3.97 6.91 -5.26
N PRO A 8 2.64 7.06 -5.16
CA PRO A 8 1.92 6.65 -3.96
C PRO A 8 2.07 5.14 -3.73
N ILE A 9 2.35 4.79 -2.48
CA ILE A 9 2.48 3.39 -2.05
C ILE A 9 1.21 3.01 -1.32
N VAL A 10 0.55 1.94 -1.76
CA VAL A 10 -0.71 1.46 -1.17
C VAL A 10 -0.50 0.07 -0.59
N ILE A 11 -0.71 -0.09 0.71
CA ILE A 11 -0.50 -1.35 1.43
C ILE A 11 -1.84 -1.91 1.84
N TRP A 12 -2.12 -3.13 1.39
CA TRP A 12 -3.34 -3.86 1.71
C TRP A 12 -3.05 -5.36 1.76
N LEU A 13 -3.32 -6.02 2.89
CA LEU A 13 -3.03 -7.45 3.08
C LEU A 13 -4.32 -8.29 3.17
N GLY A 14 -5.45 -7.74 2.70
CA GLY A 14 -6.79 -8.29 2.75
C GLY A 14 -7.08 -9.46 1.80
N ARG A 15 -8.38 -9.70 1.55
CA ARG A 15 -8.92 -10.76 0.66
C ARG A 15 -9.34 -10.20 -0.69
N VAL A 16 -9.21 -10.97 -1.77
CA VAL A 16 -9.41 -10.51 -3.16
C VAL A 16 -10.65 -9.64 -3.39
N GLY A 17 -11.77 -9.88 -2.69
CA GLY A 17 -13.01 -9.11 -2.84
C GLY A 17 -12.88 -7.59 -2.61
N ASP A 18 -11.98 -7.14 -1.72
CA ASP A 18 -11.82 -5.71 -1.42
C ASP A 18 -10.96 -4.97 -2.47
N MET A 19 -10.36 -5.70 -3.41
CA MET A 19 -9.43 -5.13 -4.37
C MET A 19 -10.13 -4.26 -5.44
N ILE A 20 -11.44 -4.45 -5.65
CA ILE A 20 -12.25 -3.58 -6.52
C ILE A 20 -12.38 -2.18 -5.91
N LEU A 21 -12.66 -2.09 -4.60
CA LEU A 21 -12.69 -0.81 -3.87
C LEU A 21 -11.31 -0.15 -3.87
N LEU A 22 -10.25 -0.97 -3.76
CA LEU A 22 -8.88 -0.49 -3.84
C LEU A 22 -8.60 0.15 -5.21
N SER A 23 -9.07 -0.42 -6.32
CA SER A 23 -8.89 0.15 -7.67
C SER A 23 -9.36 1.61 -7.80
N ALA A 24 -10.50 1.95 -7.21
CA ALA A 24 -11.00 3.33 -7.22
C ALA A 24 -10.05 4.30 -6.48
N LEU A 25 -9.51 3.87 -5.34
CA LEU A 25 -8.49 4.63 -4.61
C LEU A 25 -7.22 4.82 -5.46
N LEU A 26 -6.75 3.77 -6.15
CA LEU A 26 -5.55 3.84 -6.98
C LEU A 26 -5.68 4.92 -8.06
N GLY A 27 -6.82 5.00 -8.76
CA GLY A 27 -7.07 6.04 -9.75
C GLY A 27 -7.12 7.46 -9.16
N ILE A 28 -7.66 7.63 -7.94
CA ILE A 28 -7.65 8.92 -7.24
C ILE A 28 -6.21 9.33 -6.89
N LEU A 29 -5.41 8.41 -6.36
CA LEU A 29 -4.03 8.67 -5.97
C LEU A 29 -3.14 8.95 -7.17
N HIS A 30 -3.31 8.20 -8.27
CA HIS A 30 -2.58 8.45 -9.51
C HIS A 30 -2.85 9.86 -10.02
N ARG A 31 -4.12 10.31 -10.10
CA ARG A 31 -4.44 11.68 -10.52
C ARG A 31 -3.90 12.74 -9.55
N ARG A 32 -3.93 12.46 -8.24
CA ARG A 32 -3.45 13.39 -7.21
C ARG A 32 -1.93 13.60 -7.23
N TYR A 33 -1.17 12.53 -7.44
CA TYR A 33 0.29 12.54 -7.31
C TYR A 33 1.05 12.50 -8.64
N GLY A 34 0.33 12.28 -9.75
CA GLY A 34 0.89 12.32 -11.10
C GLY A 34 1.71 11.09 -11.50
N ALA A 35 1.78 10.05 -10.66
CA ALA A 35 2.44 8.79 -10.97
C ALA A 35 1.60 7.57 -10.54
N PRO A 36 1.68 6.44 -11.28
CA PRO A 36 0.96 5.22 -10.94
C PRO A 36 1.49 4.59 -9.65
N CYS A 37 0.59 3.91 -8.92
CA CYS A 37 0.81 3.44 -7.56
C CYS A 37 1.76 2.24 -7.50
N HIS A 38 2.48 2.12 -6.38
CA HIS A 38 3.10 0.85 -5.97
C HIS A 38 2.18 0.15 -4.96
N VAL A 39 1.62 -1.00 -5.33
CA VAL A 39 0.76 -1.78 -4.45
C VAL A 39 1.57 -2.83 -3.69
N ILE A 40 1.44 -2.89 -2.38
CA ILE A 40 2.01 -3.94 -1.53
C ILE A 40 0.87 -4.81 -1.01
N GLY A 41 0.83 -6.04 -1.51
CA GLY A 41 -0.20 -7.04 -1.26
C GLY A 41 0.31 -8.25 -0.49
N ALA A 42 -0.59 -9.22 -0.24
CA ALA A 42 -0.20 -10.55 0.23
C ALA A 42 -0.82 -11.68 -0.61
N GLY A 43 -0.07 -12.75 -0.83
CA GLY A 43 -0.48 -13.91 -1.64
C GLY A 43 -0.32 -13.71 -3.15
N ALA A 44 -0.87 -14.63 -3.94
CA ALA A 44 -0.63 -14.70 -5.40
C ALA A 44 -1.42 -13.66 -6.22
N TRP A 45 -2.67 -13.42 -5.84
CA TRP A 45 -3.65 -12.67 -6.63
C TRP A 45 -3.34 -11.18 -6.92
N PRO A 46 -2.69 -10.40 -6.03
CA PRO A 46 -2.50 -8.97 -6.29
C PRO A 46 -1.71 -8.66 -7.57
N ALA A 47 -0.71 -9.48 -7.89
CA ALA A 47 0.10 -9.28 -9.08
C ALA A 47 -0.71 -9.53 -10.36
N GLU A 48 -1.49 -10.61 -10.39
CA GLU A 48 -2.32 -10.97 -11.54
C GLU A 48 -3.45 -9.96 -11.76
N LEU A 49 -4.12 -9.53 -10.68
CA LEU A 49 -5.26 -8.62 -10.77
C LEU A 49 -4.87 -7.23 -11.30
N TYR A 50 -3.70 -6.73 -10.92
CA TYR A 50 -3.24 -5.40 -11.32
C TYR A 50 -2.25 -5.40 -12.49
N ALA A 51 -1.96 -6.56 -13.09
CA ALA A 51 -0.98 -6.67 -14.19
C ALA A 51 -1.27 -5.72 -15.37
N ALA A 52 -2.55 -5.45 -15.65
CA ALA A 52 -2.98 -4.56 -16.74
C ALA A 52 -3.58 -3.22 -16.25
N HIS A 53 -3.47 -2.89 -14.96
CA HIS A 53 -4.12 -1.70 -14.41
C HIS A 53 -3.23 -0.45 -14.57
N GLY A 54 -3.63 0.51 -15.41
CA GLY A 54 -2.84 1.72 -15.72
C GLY A 54 -2.56 2.67 -14.55
N ASP A 55 -3.20 2.44 -13.41
CA ASP A 55 -2.98 3.18 -12.15
C ASP A 55 -1.97 2.48 -11.22
N VAL A 56 -1.40 1.35 -11.66
CA VAL A 56 -0.45 0.53 -10.90
C VAL A 56 0.84 0.38 -11.69
N ALA A 57 1.94 0.89 -11.13
CA ALA A 57 3.25 0.77 -11.74
C ALA A 57 3.91 -0.58 -11.43
N ARG A 58 3.61 -1.12 -10.25
CA ARG A 58 4.18 -2.37 -9.74
C ARG A 58 3.40 -2.90 -8.56
N VAL A 59 3.50 -4.21 -8.37
CA VAL A 59 2.97 -4.92 -7.21
C VAL A 59 4.10 -5.65 -6.49
N SER A 60 4.11 -5.58 -5.16
CA SER A 60 4.96 -6.41 -4.31
C SER A 60 4.09 -7.32 -3.46
N CYS A 61 4.17 -8.63 -3.70
CA CYS A 61 3.38 -9.64 -3.01
C CYS A 61 4.19 -10.26 -1.86
N LEU A 62 3.75 -10.02 -0.63
CA LEU A 62 4.31 -10.67 0.55
C LEU A 62 3.72 -12.07 0.75
N HIS A 63 4.51 -13.00 1.28
CA HIS A 63 3.97 -14.33 1.60
C HIS A 63 3.11 -14.27 2.86
N ARG A 64 1.91 -14.87 2.85
CA ARG A 64 0.98 -14.77 3.98
C ARG A 64 1.50 -15.44 5.26
N TYR A 65 2.17 -16.59 5.12
CA TYR A 65 2.52 -17.46 6.25
C TYR A 65 4.03 -17.60 6.51
N THR A 66 4.88 -17.06 5.63
CA THR A 66 6.34 -17.14 5.79
C THR A 66 6.81 -16.16 6.86
N ALA A 67 7.65 -16.65 7.78
CA ALA A 67 8.37 -15.77 8.70
C ALA A 67 9.24 -14.79 7.91
N PHE A 68 9.15 -13.50 8.24
CA PHE A 68 9.70 -12.41 7.42
C PHE A 68 11.21 -12.51 7.16
N LEU A 69 11.99 -13.12 8.07
CA LEU A 69 13.44 -13.33 7.88
C LEU A 69 13.74 -14.22 6.67
N PHE A 70 12.83 -15.17 6.36
CA PHE A 70 12.95 -16.13 5.27
C PHE A 70 12.08 -15.79 4.07
N ASP A 71 11.53 -14.58 3.99
CA ASP A 71 10.69 -14.14 2.88
C ASP A 71 11.49 -13.20 1.94
N PRO A 72 11.99 -13.66 0.79
CA PRO A 72 12.70 -12.80 -0.16
C PRO A 72 11.83 -11.64 -0.66
N ALA A 73 10.51 -11.82 -0.75
CA ALA A 73 9.61 -10.75 -1.17
C ALA A 73 9.51 -9.67 -0.09
N TRP A 74 9.62 -10.05 1.19
CA TRP A 74 9.70 -9.09 2.30
C TRP A 74 10.93 -8.20 2.18
N TRP A 75 12.12 -8.79 1.98
CA TRP A 75 13.37 -8.03 1.81
C TRP A 75 13.30 -7.11 0.60
N ARG A 76 12.86 -7.61 -0.57
CA ARG A 76 12.68 -6.77 -1.77
C ARG A 76 11.74 -5.60 -1.52
N THR A 77 10.59 -5.84 -0.89
CA THR A 77 9.62 -4.79 -0.55
C THR A 77 10.21 -3.76 0.39
N LEU A 78 10.97 -4.21 1.39
CA LEU A 78 11.65 -3.35 2.35
C LEU A 78 12.74 -2.49 1.69
N HIS A 79 13.48 -3.02 0.72
CA HIS A 79 14.43 -2.23 -0.07
C HIS A 79 13.72 -1.17 -0.93
N LEU A 80 12.59 -1.51 -1.55
CA LEU A 80 11.79 -0.55 -2.33
C LEU A 80 11.24 0.58 -1.45
N LEU A 81 10.71 0.24 -0.27
CA LEU A 81 10.23 1.23 0.71
C LEU A 81 11.32 2.16 1.24
N ARG A 82 12.57 1.67 1.35
CA ARG A 82 13.73 2.49 1.72
C ARG A 82 14.13 3.46 0.61
N ALA A 83 13.97 3.07 -0.65
CA ALA A 83 14.27 3.91 -1.80
C ALA A 83 13.23 5.04 -1.99
N SER A 84 11.97 4.80 -1.61
CA SER A 84 10.86 5.74 -1.76
C SER A 84 10.82 6.81 -0.68
N ARG A 85 11.79 7.73 -0.63
CA ARG A 85 11.98 8.62 0.53
C ARG A 85 10.83 9.61 0.80
N THR A 86 10.22 10.19 -0.24
CA THR A 86 9.19 11.24 -0.12
C THR A 86 7.79 10.77 -0.48
N ASP A 87 7.66 9.55 -0.99
CA ASP A 87 6.40 9.04 -1.49
C ASP A 87 5.37 8.84 -0.36
N PRO A 88 4.09 9.19 -0.57
CA PRO A 88 3.05 8.99 0.44
C PRO A 88 2.70 7.51 0.57
N VAL A 89 2.48 7.03 1.79
CA VAL A 89 2.14 5.65 2.09
C VAL A 89 0.73 5.56 2.64
N TYR A 90 -0.16 4.88 1.92
CA TYR A 90 -1.54 4.63 2.30
C TYR A 90 -1.68 3.19 2.80
N VAL A 91 -1.99 3.03 4.08
CA VAL A 91 -2.25 1.71 4.70
C VAL A 91 -3.74 1.48 4.76
N CYS A 92 -4.25 0.57 3.93
CA CYS A 92 -5.66 0.22 3.82
C CYS A 92 -5.90 -1.14 4.50
N GLU A 93 -5.56 -1.26 5.78
CA GLU A 93 -5.71 -2.51 6.52
C GLU A 93 -6.29 -2.22 7.90
N TYR A 94 -7.20 -3.07 8.35
CA TYR A 94 -7.90 -2.93 9.63
C TYR A 94 -7.63 -4.11 10.57
N ASP A 95 -7.26 -5.29 10.04
CA ASP A 95 -6.95 -6.45 10.88
C ASP A 95 -5.73 -6.15 11.77
N PRO A 96 -5.84 -6.27 13.12
CA PRO A 96 -4.76 -5.91 14.03
C PRO A 96 -3.45 -6.68 13.81
N ARG A 97 -3.53 -7.97 13.43
CA ARG A 97 -2.35 -8.82 13.21
C ARG A 97 -1.62 -8.40 11.94
N LYS A 98 -2.38 -8.12 10.87
CA LYS A 98 -1.83 -7.62 9.61
C LYS A 98 -1.30 -6.20 9.77
N LEU A 99 -1.98 -5.32 10.51
CA LEU A 99 -1.49 -3.99 10.84
C LEU A 99 -0.17 -4.04 11.62
N ALA A 100 -0.03 -4.94 12.60
CA ALA A 100 1.24 -5.14 13.30
C ALA A 100 2.36 -5.55 12.33
N ARG A 101 2.05 -6.38 11.34
CA ARG A 101 2.98 -6.76 10.26
C ARG A 101 3.34 -5.55 9.38
N VAL A 102 2.37 -4.75 8.94
CA VAL A 102 2.63 -3.54 8.13
C VAL A 102 3.49 -2.55 8.92
N ARG A 103 3.15 -2.26 10.17
CA ARG A 103 3.94 -1.38 11.04
C ARG A 103 5.38 -1.86 11.18
N ARG A 104 5.57 -3.18 11.31
CA ARG A 104 6.91 -3.79 11.35
C ARG A 104 7.68 -3.56 10.04
N LEU A 105 7.04 -3.74 8.89
CA LEU A 105 7.63 -3.47 7.58
C LEU A 105 8.10 -2.02 7.46
N LEU A 106 7.19 -1.08 7.75
CA LEU A 106 7.45 0.36 7.66
C LEU A 106 8.58 0.79 8.60
N ARG A 107 8.58 0.28 9.84
CA ARG A 107 9.64 0.56 10.82
C ARG A 107 11.00 0.05 10.33
N PHE A 108 11.08 -1.19 9.85
CA PHE A 108 12.35 -1.74 9.33
C PHE A 108 12.81 -1.05 8.05
N ALA A 109 11.88 -0.57 7.23
CA ALA A 109 12.18 0.24 6.06
C ALA A 109 12.54 1.70 6.40
N GLY A 110 12.46 2.13 7.67
CA GLY A 110 12.79 3.51 8.06
C GLY A 110 11.84 4.55 7.47
N VAL A 111 10.59 4.16 7.21
CA VAL A 111 9.55 5.04 6.66
C VAL A 111 9.18 6.10 7.70
N ASP A 112 9.26 7.38 7.35
CA ASP A 112 8.78 8.48 8.20
C ASP A 112 7.27 8.29 8.50
N PRO A 113 6.85 8.14 9.77
CA PRO A 113 5.44 8.01 10.12
C PRO A 113 4.55 9.15 9.60
N ARG A 114 5.10 10.35 9.38
CA ARG A 114 4.35 11.52 8.88
C ARG A 114 3.88 11.37 7.43
N ARG A 115 4.50 10.47 6.66
CA ARG A 115 4.06 10.16 5.28
C ARG A 115 3.07 8.99 5.23
N CYS A 116 2.77 8.37 6.37
CA CYS A 116 1.84 7.25 6.46
C CYS A 116 0.43 7.71 6.82
N LEU A 117 -0.52 7.48 5.93
CA LEU A 117 -1.95 7.63 6.21
C LEU A 117 -2.57 6.24 6.41
N PHE A 118 -3.13 5.99 7.58
CA PHE A 118 -3.86 4.76 7.88
C PHE A 118 -5.34 4.97 7.62
N ILE A 119 -5.85 4.36 6.54
CA ILE A 119 -7.27 4.32 6.21
C ILE A 119 -7.84 3.10 6.95
N THR A 120 -8.32 3.34 8.16
CA THR A 120 -9.03 2.35 8.98
C THR A 120 -10.53 2.64 8.93
N GLU A 121 -11.39 1.72 9.39
CA GLU A 121 -12.85 1.88 9.34
C GLU A 121 -13.36 3.18 9.98
N ASP A 122 -12.62 3.78 10.92
CA ASP A 122 -12.93 5.09 11.50
C ASP A 122 -12.92 6.25 10.48
N ALA A 123 -12.34 6.05 9.29
CA ALA A 123 -12.36 7.00 8.18
C ALA A 123 -13.65 6.90 7.32
N ALA A 124 -14.56 5.96 7.63
CA ALA A 124 -15.87 5.93 7.02
C ALA A 124 -16.60 7.25 7.31
N PHE A 125 -17.10 7.88 6.25
CA PHE A 125 -17.89 9.10 6.30
C PHE A 125 -18.97 8.99 7.38
N LYS A 126 -18.80 9.72 8.48
CA LYS A 126 -19.90 10.02 9.40
C LYS A 126 -20.68 11.19 8.78
N PRO A 127 -21.92 10.99 8.32
CA PRO A 127 -22.75 12.15 7.99
C PRO A 127 -22.85 13.02 9.24
N SER A 128 -22.55 14.31 9.12
CA SER A 128 -22.91 15.26 10.19
C SER A 128 -24.41 15.12 10.39
N ALA A 129 -24.81 14.82 11.63
CA ALA A 129 -26.20 14.90 12.02
C ALA A 129 -26.71 16.30 11.68
N ALA A 130 -27.73 16.35 10.81
CA ALA A 130 -28.50 17.55 10.52
C ALA A 130 -29.43 17.88 11.69
#